data_AF-D3BTT6-F1
#
_entry.id   AF-D3BTT6-F1
#
_cell.length_a   1.000
_cell.length_b   1.000
_cell.length_c   1.000
_cell.angle_alpha   90.00
_cell.angle_beta   90.00
_cell.angle_gamma   90.00
#
_symmetry.space_group_name_H-M   'P 1'
#
loop_
_entity.id
_entity.type
_entity.pdbx_description
1 polymer ?
#
loop_
_entity_poly.entity_id
_entity_poly.type
_entity_poly.pdbx_seq_one_letter_code
_entity_poly.pdbx_strand_id
1 'polypeptide(L)'
;MKVDINYFEYNRLEDILVSVEIIKIFGIVELQRYNRSDRYLIFNGLTHAQSQLIYNRSNHVTLRSYQLQFQQISDIQSCNLMICDHSKALDKSTTKFYDYIIDTLINLKNILIQTVSQMKNTDNLSEKILLNVKSVYIRLIWLDNYKFNISDSSIIELKCFSENLKILAGSLPNTLEKISIYNTFNANVLPNSIRTMTVDREEQDFIPGLFPQSLESLYLSLYRNTLAEHCLPHNLKLLNIGTFHKPDDYIIDVGHLPRSLETLHLDYDFAGQTENLSMLSQFQSLTTIDGCSLEWIDSLPPSVTNLTFSCMILDDGYIEPGVIPSTITSLDFGGMTDFKLKPGSIPSSVISLTLPDYQHRMEAGIIPIGVKLLDITVELDDFSVECIPNTVESLKISIYFGSDNSKPKLLDFYVLPSIKILLVIGERKISRFPPNLESLRLAGDGKLLYSSLPPTLKKLKLDCTYLINDTLNDNSRHHHQPKRLIMKVDSFYFNENRLEDLPFSVEIIQIDRNVELRRFNGSSSIFIGYNREYPVNGGFIESTEQLRDLIRNKVLERNIDNDKITRFIT
;
A
#
# COMPACT_ATOMS: atom_id res chain seq x y z
N MET A 1 -29.26 32.76 24.71
CA MET A 1 -30.66 32.27 24.79
C MET A 1 -30.70 30.97 24.00
N LYS A 2 -30.79 29.82 24.69
CA LYS A 2 -30.90 28.50 24.06
C LYS A 2 -32.32 28.34 23.53
N VAL A 3 -32.47 27.89 22.29
CA VAL A 3 -33.73 27.32 21.80
C VAL A 3 -33.40 25.94 21.23
N ASP A 4 -34.05 24.96 21.82
CA ASP A 4 -34.05 23.54 21.50
C ASP A 4 -35.06 23.33 20.35
N ILE A 5 -34.64 22.73 19.23
CA ILE A 5 -35.53 22.42 18.09
C ILE A 5 -35.61 20.90 17.98
N ASN A 6 -36.34 20.31 18.91
CA ASN A 6 -36.97 19.00 18.77
C ASN A 6 -38.46 19.22 18.86
N TYR A 7 -39.11 19.59 17.74
CA TYR A 7 -40.55 19.41 17.47
C TYR A 7 -40.87 20.10 16.14
N PHE A 8 -40.87 19.35 15.03
CA PHE A 8 -41.85 19.53 13.96
C PHE A 8 -41.86 18.26 13.10
N GLU A 9 -42.97 17.54 13.19
CA GLU A 9 -43.34 16.44 12.30
C GLU A 9 -43.58 16.96 10.87
N TYR A 10 -43.29 16.08 9.91
CA TYR A 10 -43.67 16.17 8.51
C TYR A 10 -45.14 16.58 8.34
N ASN A 11 -45.38 17.73 7.69
CA ASN A 11 -46.39 17.90 6.63
C ASN A 11 -46.39 19.36 6.10
N ARG A 12 -46.41 19.51 4.76
CA ARG A 12 -46.53 20.74 3.95
C ARG A 12 -45.23 21.49 3.60
N LEU A 13 -44.58 20.98 2.56
CA LEU A 13 -43.50 21.64 1.80
C LEU A 13 -44.08 22.27 0.51
N GLU A 14 -44.89 23.33 0.61
CA GLU A 14 -45.27 24.10 -0.60
C GLU A 14 -45.20 25.63 -0.49
N ASP A 15 -45.12 26.24 0.68
CA ASP A 15 -44.99 27.70 0.75
C ASP A 15 -44.00 28.12 1.82
N ILE A 16 -42.82 28.57 1.39
CA ILE A 16 -42.02 29.70 1.90
C ILE A 16 -40.70 29.68 1.12
N LEU A 17 -40.69 30.40 0.00
CA LEU A 17 -39.48 30.97 -0.59
C LEU A 17 -39.28 32.34 0.07
N VAL A 18 -38.11 32.58 0.66
CA VAL A 18 -37.23 33.73 0.38
C VAL A 18 -36.11 33.80 1.43
N SER A 19 -34.88 33.75 0.90
CA SER A 19 -33.60 34.19 1.48
C SER A 19 -33.13 33.55 2.79
N VAL A 20 -32.21 32.59 2.68
CA VAL A 20 -30.86 32.49 3.30
C VAL A 20 -30.29 31.14 2.78
N GLU A 21 -28.96 30.99 2.73
CA GLU A 21 -28.19 29.76 2.46
C GLU A 21 -27.68 29.53 1.02
N ILE A 22 -26.41 29.88 0.79
CA ILE A 22 -25.42 28.94 0.20
C ILE A 22 -24.06 29.18 0.89
N ILE A 23 -23.92 28.77 2.16
CA ILE A 23 -22.62 28.49 2.80
C ILE A 23 -22.83 27.33 3.78
N LYS A 24 -21.94 26.33 3.71
CA LYS A 24 -21.87 24.99 4.36
C LYS A 24 -22.31 23.91 3.37
N ILE A 25 -21.41 23.18 2.72
CA ILE A 25 -20.52 22.18 3.31
C ILE A 25 -19.28 22.04 2.40
N PHE A 26 -18.08 22.31 2.93
CA PHE A 26 -16.86 21.61 2.50
C PHE A 26 -16.31 20.91 3.76
N GLY A 27 -16.84 19.71 3.98
CA GLY A 27 -16.33 18.75 4.94
C GLY A 27 -15.13 18.03 4.34
N ILE A 28 -14.02 18.12 5.06
CA ILE A 28 -12.65 17.72 4.73
C ILE A 28 -12.52 16.19 4.63
N VAL A 29 -12.05 15.65 3.49
CA VAL A 29 -11.15 14.47 3.43
C VAL A 29 -10.29 14.48 2.14
N GLU A 30 -9.00 14.72 2.36
CA GLU A 30 -7.77 14.21 1.69
C GLU A 30 -7.79 13.74 0.22
N LEU A 31 -7.16 14.52 -0.65
CA LEU A 31 -6.71 14.11 -1.99
C LEU A 31 -5.20 13.81 -1.98
N GLN A 32 -4.85 12.53 -1.99
CA GLN A 32 -3.55 12.07 -2.48
C GLN A 32 -3.70 10.70 -3.14
N ARG A 33 -3.75 10.74 -4.47
CA ARG A 33 -3.24 9.76 -5.46
C ARG A 33 -4.24 9.49 -6.58
N TYR A 34 -4.22 10.31 -7.62
CA TYR A 34 -4.61 9.86 -8.95
C TYR A 34 -3.72 10.49 -10.01
N ASN A 35 -3.03 9.64 -10.77
CA ASN A 35 -2.42 9.96 -12.06
C ASN A 35 -3.49 10.05 -13.18
N ARG A 36 -4.73 10.44 -12.82
CA ARG A 36 -5.92 10.57 -13.70
C ARG A 36 -6.95 11.52 -13.04
N SER A 37 -6.59 12.79 -12.84
CA SER A 37 -7.31 13.76 -12.00
C SER A 37 -8.58 14.39 -12.59
N ASP A 38 -9.06 13.98 -13.75
CA ASP A 38 -10.11 14.74 -14.46
C ASP A 38 -11.53 14.14 -14.30
N ARG A 39 -11.83 13.39 -13.22
CA ARG A 39 -13.04 12.53 -13.19
C ARG A 39 -13.89 12.49 -11.92
N TYR A 40 -13.80 13.48 -11.02
CA TYR A 40 -14.59 13.42 -9.77
C TYR A 40 -15.10 14.80 -9.34
N LEU A 41 -16.44 14.95 -9.29
CA LEU A 41 -17.17 16.10 -8.74
C LEU A 41 -18.21 15.60 -7.76
N ILE A 42 -18.38 16.30 -6.64
CA ILE A 42 -19.38 15.98 -5.61
C ILE A 42 -20.43 17.10 -5.63
N PHE A 43 -21.68 16.74 -5.89
CA PHE A 43 -22.83 17.62 -5.69
C PHE A 43 -23.69 17.06 -4.57
N ASN A 44 -23.87 17.83 -3.50
CA ASN A 44 -24.83 17.49 -2.44
C ASN A 44 -26.25 17.62 -3.00
N GLY A 45 -26.80 16.51 -3.49
CA GLY A 45 -28.22 16.36 -3.82
C GLY A 45 -28.73 17.08 -5.06
N LEU A 46 -27.84 17.58 -5.94
CA LEU A 46 -28.24 18.22 -7.21
C LEU A 46 -27.93 17.30 -8.39
N THR A 47 -28.92 17.11 -9.27
CA THR A 47 -28.72 16.50 -10.59
C THR A 47 -27.93 17.44 -11.50
N HIS A 48 -27.24 16.90 -12.52
CA HIS A 48 -26.48 17.70 -13.49
C HIS A 48 -27.34 18.82 -14.12
N ALA A 49 -28.61 18.53 -14.41
CA ALA A 49 -29.57 19.51 -14.94
C ALA A 49 -29.84 20.66 -13.95
N GLN A 50 -29.93 20.38 -12.64
CA GLN A 50 -30.14 21.40 -11.60
C GLN A 50 -28.90 22.27 -11.40
N SER A 51 -27.70 21.69 -11.45
CA SER A 51 -26.43 22.44 -11.41
C SER A 51 -26.26 23.37 -12.61
N GLN A 52 -26.64 22.92 -13.81
CA GLN A 52 -26.60 23.74 -15.04
C GLN A 52 -27.60 24.91 -14.99
N LEU A 53 -28.76 24.69 -14.36
CA LEU A 53 -29.81 25.70 -14.20
C LEU A 53 -29.40 26.80 -13.21
N ILE A 54 -28.68 26.44 -12.14
CA ILE A 54 -28.09 27.39 -11.18
C ILE A 54 -26.99 28.21 -11.87
N TYR A 55 -26.10 27.57 -12.63
CA TYR A 55 -25.07 28.26 -13.40
C TYR A 55 -25.65 29.29 -14.38
N ASN A 56 -26.67 28.90 -15.16
CA ASN A 56 -27.29 29.76 -16.18
C ASN A 56 -28.14 30.91 -15.60
N ARG A 57 -28.58 30.82 -14.33
CA ARG A 57 -29.42 31.86 -13.67
C ARG A 57 -28.64 32.73 -12.68
N SER A 58 -27.39 32.42 -12.40
CA SER A 58 -26.58 33.16 -11.45
C SER A 58 -25.82 34.29 -12.14
N ASN A 59 -26.37 35.51 -12.14
CA ASN A 59 -25.67 36.71 -12.61
C ASN A 59 -24.45 37.13 -11.75
N HIS A 60 -24.04 36.31 -10.77
CA HIS A 60 -23.01 36.62 -9.78
C HIS A 60 -21.80 35.66 -9.78
N VAL A 61 -21.69 34.73 -10.74
CA VAL A 61 -20.46 33.91 -10.90
C VAL A 61 -19.52 34.59 -11.90
N THR A 62 -18.81 35.62 -11.45
CA THR A 62 -17.91 36.44 -12.31
C THR A 62 -16.41 36.20 -12.06
N LEU A 63 -16.04 35.25 -11.20
CA LEU A 63 -14.64 34.90 -10.93
C LEU A 63 -14.11 33.89 -11.97
N ARG A 64 -13.06 34.28 -12.69
CA ARG A 64 -12.43 33.54 -13.80
C ARG A 64 -11.97 32.12 -13.43
N SER A 65 -11.59 31.88 -12.16
CA SER A 65 -11.21 30.55 -11.65
C SER A 65 -12.39 29.57 -11.61
N TYR A 66 -13.60 30.06 -11.36
CA TYR A 66 -14.81 29.24 -11.33
C TYR A 66 -15.34 28.98 -12.74
N GLN A 67 -15.21 29.94 -13.66
CA GLN A 67 -15.52 29.71 -15.07
C GLN A 67 -14.61 28.64 -15.70
N LEU A 68 -13.31 28.64 -15.36
CA LEU A 68 -12.36 27.62 -15.81
C LEU A 68 -12.68 26.24 -15.23
N GLN A 69 -12.99 26.15 -13.94
CA GLN A 69 -13.41 24.88 -13.33
C GLN A 69 -14.74 24.39 -13.93
N PHE A 70 -15.73 25.24 -14.13
CA PHE A 70 -17.01 24.84 -14.75
C PHE A 70 -16.88 24.48 -16.24
N GLN A 71 -16.00 25.14 -17.01
CA GLN A 71 -15.68 24.72 -18.38
C GLN A 71 -14.97 23.36 -18.40
N GLN A 72 -14.02 23.14 -17.49
CA GLN A 72 -13.36 21.84 -17.33
C GLN A 72 -14.37 20.75 -16.96
N ILE A 73 -15.36 21.05 -16.11
CA ILE A 73 -16.45 20.15 -15.74
C ILE A 73 -17.36 19.84 -16.93
N SER A 74 -17.69 20.82 -17.77
CA SER A 74 -18.52 20.61 -18.96
C SER A 74 -17.84 19.78 -20.04
N ASP A 75 -16.50 19.69 -20.02
CA ASP A 75 -15.73 18.85 -20.93
C ASP A 75 -15.60 17.39 -20.43
N ILE A 76 -16.03 17.08 -19.19
CA ILE A 76 -15.93 15.71 -18.66
C ILE A 76 -17.13 14.87 -19.11
N GLN A 77 -16.88 13.97 -20.05
CA GLN A 77 -17.90 13.05 -20.58
C GLN A 77 -18.20 11.84 -19.66
N SER A 78 -17.42 11.61 -18.59
CA SER A 78 -17.68 10.55 -17.60
C SER A 78 -16.91 10.77 -16.29
N CYS A 79 -17.62 10.89 -15.15
CA CYS A 79 -17.08 10.93 -13.78
C CYS A 79 -17.70 9.82 -12.91
N ASN A 80 -16.97 9.32 -11.92
CA ASN A 80 -17.53 8.48 -10.85
C ASN A 80 -17.80 9.35 -9.61
N LEU A 81 -18.92 9.16 -8.92
CA LEU A 81 -19.32 9.94 -7.75
C LEU A 81 -19.16 9.07 -6.48
N MET A 82 -18.35 9.53 -5.52
CA MET A 82 -18.24 8.89 -4.20
C MET A 82 -19.04 9.68 -3.15
N ILE A 83 -19.81 9.00 -2.31
CA ILE A 83 -20.51 9.55 -1.15
C ILE A 83 -19.98 8.82 0.09
N CYS A 84 -19.47 9.56 1.08
CA CYS A 84 -18.93 9.00 2.32
C CYS A 84 -19.49 9.75 3.55
N ASP A 85 -19.75 9.03 4.64
CA ASP A 85 -20.13 9.61 5.94
C ASP A 85 -18.90 10.13 6.69
N HIS A 86 -19.07 11.25 7.39
CA HIS A 86 -18.02 12.07 8.00
C HIS A 86 -17.42 11.46 9.29
N SER A 87 -17.97 10.34 9.76
CA SER A 87 -17.80 9.83 11.13
C SER A 87 -16.76 8.72 11.32
N LYS A 88 -16.14 8.20 10.24
CA LYS A 88 -15.07 7.19 10.34
C LYS A 88 -13.80 7.70 9.67
N ALA A 89 -12.73 7.83 10.45
CA ALA A 89 -11.39 8.03 9.92
C ALA A 89 -11.05 6.86 8.97
N LEU A 90 -10.68 7.17 7.73
CA LEU A 90 -10.28 6.18 6.73
C LEU A 90 -8.98 5.49 7.16
N ASP A 91 -9.09 4.27 7.69
CA ASP A 91 -7.95 3.37 7.74
C ASP A 91 -7.67 2.85 6.31
N LYS A 92 -6.64 3.42 5.68
CA LYS A 92 -6.23 3.11 4.31
C LYS A 92 -5.47 1.79 4.18
N SER A 93 -5.14 1.10 5.28
CA SER A 93 -4.44 -0.18 5.22
C SER A 93 -5.37 -1.35 4.84
N THR A 94 -6.68 -1.20 5.09
CA THR A 94 -7.68 -2.28 4.96
C THR A 94 -8.81 -1.99 3.97
N THR A 95 -9.00 -0.73 3.55
CA THR A 95 -10.15 -0.35 2.69
C THR A 95 -9.78 -0.29 1.20
N LYS A 96 -10.12 -1.33 0.42
CA LYS A 96 -10.21 -1.23 -1.06
C LYS A 96 -11.32 -0.23 -1.43
N PHE A 97 -11.07 0.64 -2.39
CA PHE A 97 -12.03 1.63 -2.87
C PHE A 97 -12.89 1.04 -3.99
N TYR A 98 -14.21 1.15 -3.86
CA TYR A 98 -15.19 0.70 -4.85
C TYR A 98 -15.97 1.92 -5.38
N ASP A 99 -16.34 1.91 -6.65
CA ASP A 99 -17.10 3.00 -7.29
C ASP A 99 -18.50 3.15 -6.66
N TYR A 100 -19.06 2.08 -6.11
CA TYR A 100 -20.37 2.08 -5.48
C TYR A 100 -20.41 1.15 -4.26
N ILE A 101 -21.04 1.61 -3.18
CA ILE A 101 -21.17 0.85 -1.92
C ILE A 101 -22.64 0.67 -1.59
N ILE A 102 -23.05 -0.57 -1.37
CA ILE A 102 -24.36 -0.94 -0.81
C ILE A 102 -24.09 -1.55 0.57
N ASP A 103 -24.41 -0.84 1.65
CA ASP A 103 -24.17 -1.30 3.02
C ASP A 103 -25.46 -1.22 3.86
N THR A 104 -25.93 -2.35 4.41
CA THR A 104 -27.11 -2.39 5.29
C THR A 104 -26.79 -2.11 6.77
N LEU A 105 -25.52 -1.94 7.13
CA LEU A 105 -25.06 -1.81 8.53
C LEU A 105 -25.03 -0.36 9.05
N ILE A 106 -25.45 0.64 8.29
CA ILE A 106 -25.56 2.02 8.80
C ILE A 106 -26.81 2.14 9.70
N ASN A 107 -26.73 1.59 10.91
CA ASN A 107 -27.53 2.04 12.04
C ASN A 107 -26.96 1.58 13.39
N LEU A 108 -25.96 2.29 13.92
CA LEU A 108 -25.75 2.32 15.37
C LEU A 108 -25.47 3.76 15.81
N LYS A 109 -26.54 4.35 16.39
CA LYS A 109 -26.68 5.65 17.07
C LYS A 109 -27.12 6.83 16.19
N ASN A 110 -28.45 6.91 16.08
CA ASN A 110 -29.32 8.08 15.86
C ASN A 110 -30.10 8.11 14.53
N ILE A 111 -31.38 7.76 14.66
CA ILE A 111 -32.55 8.34 13.96
C ILE A 111 -32.53 8.25 12.43
N LEU A 112 -32.87 7.07 11.89
CA LEU A 112 -34.15 6.83 11.19
C LEU A 112 -34.16 5.38 10.69
N ILE A 113 -35.02 4.58 11.30
CA ILE A 113 -35.47 3.31 10.75
C ILE A 113 -36.34 3.65 9.54
N GLN A 114 -35.76 3.87 8.36
CA GLN A 114 -36.57 3.94 7.13
C GLN A 114 -35.83 3.67 5.81
N THR A 115 -34.73 2.92 5.79
CA THR A 115 -34.15 2.49 4.49
C THR A 115 -33.60 1.07 4.42
N VAL A 116 -33.56 0.32 5.53
CA VAL A 116 -33.23 -1.13 5.50
C VAL A 116 -34.47 -2.01 5.71
N SER A 117 -35.59 -1.45 6.18
CA SER A 117 -36.87 -2.15 6.34
C SER A 117 -37.65 -2.42 5.05
N GLN A 118 -37.06 -2.20 3.86
CA GLN A 118 -37.78 -2.27 2.58
C GLN A 118 -37.15 -3.13 1.47
N MET A 119 -35.97 -3.74 1.66
CA MET A 119 -35.46 -4.67 0.63
C MET A 119 -36.25 -5.98 0.66
N LYS A 120 -37.09 -6.18 -0.35
CA LYS A 120 -37.83 -7.44 -0.53
C LYS A 120 -36.91 -8.43 -1.24
N ASN A 121 -37.07 -9.73 -0.97
CA ASN A 121 -36.36 -10.83 -1.64
C ASN A 121 -36.49 -10.84 -3.18
N THR A 122 -37.33 -9.97 -3.74
CA THR A 122 -37.62 -9.81 -5.16
C THR A 122 -36.94 -8.60 -5.81
N ASP A 123 -36.25 -7.73 -5.05
CA ASP A 123 -35.66 -6.53 -5.67
C ASP A 123 -34.46 -6.92 -6.56
N ASN A 124 -34.45 -6.42 -7.79
CA ASN A 124 -33.29 -6.51 -8.67
C ASN A 124 -32.26 -5.45 -8.23
N LEU A 125 -31.09 -5.88 -7.75
CA LEU A 125 -30.04 -4.95 -7.32
C LEU A 125 -29.41 -4.22 -8.52
N SER A 126 -29.57 -4.73 -9.74
CA SER A 126 -29.10 -4.06 -10.96
C SER A 126 -29.67 -2.64 -11.09
N GLU A 127 -30.95 -2.43 -10.75
CA GLU A 127 -31.61 -1.12 -10.83
C GLU A 127 -31.03 -0.10 -9.83
N LYS A 128 -30.39 -0.59 -8.76
CA LYS A 128 -29.73 0.24 -7.75
C LYS A 128 -28.29 0.57 -8.14
N ILE A 129 -27.71 -0.12 -9.12
CA ILE A 129 -26.35 0.13 -9.61
C ILE A 129 -26.42 1.13 -10.77
N LEU A 130 -25.75 2.28 -10.63
CA LEU A 130 -25.66 3.29 -11.67
C LEU A 130 -24.92 2.76 -12.92
N LEU A 131 -25.37 3.15 -14.12
CA LEU A 131 -24.88 2.65 -15.42
C LEU A 131 -23.36 2.81 -15.67
N ASN A 132 -22.69 3.71 -14.95
CA ASN A 132 -21.26 4.03 -15.14
C ASN A 132 -20.34 3.39 -14.08
N VAL A 133 -20.89 2.58 -13.19
CA VAL A 133 -20.15 1.95 -12.07
C VAL A 133 -19.36 0.75 -12.57
N LYS A 134 -18.06 0.68 -12.27
CA LYS A 134 -17.20 -0.45 -12.66
C LYS A 134 -16.86 -1.36 -11.50
N SER A 135 -16.78 -0.85 -10.28
CA SER A 135 -16.51 -1.65 -9.08
C SER A 135 -17.57 -1.44 -8.00
N VAL A 136 -18.09 -2.53 -7.44
CA VAL A 136 -19.15 -2.49 -6.43
C VAL A 136 -18.72 -3.25 -5.18
N TYR A 137 -18.93 -2.63 -4.01
CA TYR A 137 -18.88 -3.30 -2.73
C TYR A 137 -20.27 -3.43 -2.15
N ILE A 138 -20.63 -4.66 -1.79
CA ILE A 138 -21.92 -5.01 -1.24
C ILE A 138 -21.68 -5.64 0.12
N ARG A 139 -22.23 -5.01 1.15
CA ARG A 139 -22.27 -5.51 2.52
C ARG A 139 -23.73 -5.65 2.95
N LEU A 140 -24.20 -6.88 2.99
CA LEU A 140 -25.58 -7.21 3.37
C LEU A 140 -25.54 -8.06 4.64
N ILE A 141 -25.88 -7.48 5.78
CA ILE A 141 -25.91 -8.20 7.05
C ILE A 141 -27.37 -8.36 7.47
N TRP A 142 -27.70 -9.50 8.08
CA TRP A 142 -29.04 -9.86 8.56
C TRP A 142 -30.10 -10.09 7.45
N LEU A 143 -29.69 -10.54 6.26
CA LEU A 143 -30.61 -10.98 5.19
C LEU A 143 -30.54 -12.49 4.99
N ASP A 144 -31.59 -13.20 5.40
CA ASP A 144 -31.70 -14.64 5.20
C ASP A 144 -32.34 -14.97 3.84
N ASN A 145 -31.71 -15.88 3.09
CA ASN A 145 -32.23 -16.44 1.83
C ASN A 145 -32.53 -15.43 0.71
N TYR A 146 -31.86 -14.28 0.71
CA TYR A 146 -32.00 -13.29 -0.36
C TYR A 146 -31.41 -13.81 -1.68
N LYS A 147 -32.17 -13.67 -2.78
CA LYS A 147 -31.69 -14.01 -4.12
C LYS A 147 -30.90 -12.84 -4.67
N PHE A 148 -29.59 -13.00 -4.78
CA PHE A 148 -28.74 -11.98 -5.37
C PHE A 148 -28.95 -11.93 -6.86
N ASN A 149 -29.23 -10.75 -7.44
CA ASN A 149 -29.21 -10.56 -8.89
C ASN A 149 -28.72 -9.17 -9.28
N ILE A 150 -27.64 -9.13 -10.06
CA ILE A 150 -27.04 -7.95 -10.67
C ILE A 150 -26.72 -8.19 -12.16
N SER A 151 -27.41 -9.13 -12.81
CA SER A 151 -27.10 -9.61 -14.17
C SER A 151 -27.09 -8.52 -15.23
N ASP A 152 -27.88 -7.48 -15.04
CA ASP A 152 -28.07 -6.40 -16.02
C ASP A 152 -27.03 -5.28 -15.84
N SER A 153 -26.15 -5.41 -14.85
CA SER A 153 -25.07 -4.47 -14.58
C SER A 153 -23.91 -4.64 -15.58
N SER A 154 -23.11 -3.58 -15.76
CA SER A 154 -21.90 -3.56 -16.59
C SER A 154 -20.61 -3.58 -15.75
N ILE A 155 -20.71 -3.97 -14.48
CA ILE A 155 -19.58 -3.94 -13.54
C ILE A 155 -18.49 -4.95 -13.91
N ILE A 156 -17.27 -4.62 -13.51
CA ILE A 156 -16.05 -5.39 -13.76
C ILE A 156 -15.51 -5.99 -12.46
N GLU A 157 -15.76 -5.34 -11.31
CA GLU A 157 -15.33 -5.81 -9.99
C GLU A 157 -16.48 -5.84 -8.98
N LEU A 158 -16.59 -6.93 -8.23
CA LEU A 158 -17.58 -7.10 -7.16
C LEU A 158 -16.91 -7.64 -5.90
N LYS A 159 -17.11 -6.97 -4.76
CA LYS A 159 -16.85 -7.56 -3.44
C LYS A 159 -18.16 -7.72 -2.69
N CYS A 160 -18.46 -8.94 -2.28
CA CYS A 160 -19.72 -9.28 -1.65
C CYS A 160 -19.50 -9.92 -0.28
N PHE A 161 -19.85 -9.17 0.77
CA PHE A 161 -19.91 -9.64 2.14
C PHE A 161 -21.37 -9.78 2.55
N SER A 162 -21.79 -11.02 2.84
CA SER A 162 -23.13 -11.30 3.37
C SER A 162 -23.06 -12.58 4.19
N GLU A 163 -24.01 -12.77 5.11
CA GLU A 163 -23.99 -13.95 5.99
C GLU A 163 -24.80 -15.13 5.45
N ASN A 164 -25.67 -14.97 4.44
CA ASN A 164 -26.53 -16.03 3.89
C ASN A 164 -26.99 -15.78 2.44
N LEU A 165 -26.14 -15.18 1.59
CA LEU A 165 -26.52 -14.81 0.22
C LEU A 165 -26.46 -15.99 -0.75
N LYS A 166 -27.55 -16.26 -1.47
CA LYS A 166 -27.57 -17.28 -2.53
C LYS A 166 -27.29 -16.66 -3.89
N ILE A 167 -26.14 -17.00 -4.47
CA ILE A 167 -25.78 -16.66 -5.86
C ILE A 167 -26.41 -17.71 -6.78
N LEU A 168 -27.17 -17.26 -7.78
CA LEU A 168 -27.85 -18.13 -8.73
C LEU A 168 -27.15 -18.06 -10.09
N ALA A 169 -27.27 -19.14 -10.88
CA ALA A 169 -26.77 -19.12 -12.25
C ALA A 169 -27.44 -17.99 -13.04
N GLY A 170 -26.61 -17.21 -13.75
CA GLY A 170 -27.06 -16.05 -14.53
C GLY A 170 -27.37 -14.79 -13.72
N SER A 171 -27.13 -14.79 -12.41
CA SER A 171 -27.41 -13.63 -11.54
C SER A 171 -26.26 -12.62 -11.47
N LEU A 172 -25.14 -12.90 -12.13
CA LEU A 172 -23.96 -12.06 -12.22
C LEU A 172 -23.75 -11.66 -13.69
N PRO A 173 -23.26 -10.43 -13.96
CA PRO A 173 -23.07 -9.98 -15.33
C PRO A 173 -21.84 -10.64 -15.96
N ASN A 174 -21.91 -10.91 -17.26
CA ASN A 174 -20.79 -11.47 -18.04
C ASN A 174 -19.65 -10.46 -18.30
N THR A 175 -19.76 -9.23 -17.80
CA THR A 175 -18.67 -8.24 -17.80
C THR A 175 -17.77 -8.35 -16.57
N LEU A 176 -18.15 -9.17 -15.57
CA LEU A 176 -17.46 -9.26 -14.31
C LEU A 176 -16.13 -10.02 -14.45
N GLU A 177 -15.01 -9.36 -14.18
CA GLU A 177 -13.66 -9.93 -14.26
C GLU A 177 -13.08 -10.25 -12.88
N LYS A 178 -13.47 -9.52 -11.84
CA LYS A 178 -12.94 -9.67 -10.48
C LYS A 178 -14.06 -9.86 -9.47
N ILE A 179 -13.93 -10.87 -8.61
CA ILE A 179 -14.93 -11.12 -7.57
C ILE A 179 -14.28 -11.51 -6.24
N SER A 180 -14.78 -10.95 -5.14
CA SER A 180 -14.44 -11.39 -3.78
C SER A 180 -15.71 -11.84 -3.08
N ILE A 181 -15.81 -13.12 -2.77
CA ILE A 181 -16.99 -13.75 -2.17
C ILE A 181 -16.67 -14.18 -0.74
N TYR A 182 -17.49 -13.72 0.18
CA TYR A 182 -17.49 -14.14 1.59
C TYR A 182 -18.82 -14.84 1.93
N ASN A 183 -19.34 -15.65 1.01
CA ASN A 183 -20.53 -16.52 1.18
C ASN A 183 -20.24 -17.89 0.58
N THR A 184 -21.06 -18.89 0.94
CA THR A 184 -21.05 -20.16 0.23
C THR A 184 -21.76 -20.04 -1.12
N PHE A 185 -21.31 -20.77 -2.13
CA PHE A 185 -21.92 -20.79 -3.46
C PHE A 185 -21.80 -22.17 -4.11
N ASN A 186 -22.71 -22.44 -5.03
CA ASN A 186 -22.81 -23.73 -5.73
C ASN A 186 -21.93 -23.77 -6.98
N ALA A 187 -21.63 -24.97 -7.48
CA ALA A 187 -20.97 -25.17 -8.76
C ALA A 187 -21.77 -24.55 -9.93
N ASN A 188 -21.04 -24.09 -10.95
CA ASN A 188 -21.57 -23.56 -12.21
C ASN A 188 -22.44 -22.27 -12.09
N VAL A 189 -22.35 -21.52 -10.99
CA VAL A 189 -23.09 -20.25 -10.84
C VAL A 189 -22.32 -19.01 -11.30
N LEU A 190 -20.99 -19.12 -11.41
CA LEU A 190 -20.10 -17.99 -11.73
C LEU A 190 -19.88 -17.86 -13.25
N PRO A 191 -19.86 -16.63 -13.81
CA PRO A 191 -19.62 -16.41 -15.23
C PRO A 191 -18.15 -16.67 -15.64
N ASN A 192 -17.94 -17.17 -16.86
CA ASN A 192 -16.62 -17.40 -17.48
C ASN A 192 -15.88 -16.11 -17.90
N SER A 193 -16.38 -14.95 -17.49
CA SER A 193 -15.66 -13.67 -17.60
C SER A 193 -14.68 -13.45 -16.46
N ILE A 194 -14.87 -14.13 -15.31
CA ILE A 194 -14.04 -13.93 -14.11
C ILE A 194 -12.60 -14.41 -14.37
N ARG A 195 -11.63 -13.55 -14.03
CA ARG A 195 -10.19 -13.78 -14.12
C ARG A 195 -9.52 -13.79 -12.76
N THR A 196 -10.02 -13.01 -11.80
CA THR A 196 -9.47 -12.94 -10.45
C THR A 196 -10.56 -13.19 -9.42
N MET A 197 -10.30 -14.09 -8.47
CA MET A 197 -11.25 -14.45 -7.44
C MET A 197 -10.61 -14.51 -6.06
N THR A 198 -11.34 -14.04 -5.05
CA THR A 198 -11.05 -14.27 -3.63
C THR A 198 -12.22 -15.01 -3.01
N VAL A 199 -11.94 -16.12 -2.32
CA VAL A 199 -12.91 -16.87 -1.54
C VAL A 199 -12.40 -16.98 -0.11
N ASP A 200 -13.20 -16.49 0.82
CA ASP A 200 -12.85 -16.49 2.24
C ASP A 200 -14.08 -16.89 3.04
N ARG A 201 -14.30 -18.22 3.14
CA ARG A 201 -15.39 -18.82 3.92
C ARG A 201 -15.07 -20.19 4.47
N GLU A 202 -15.36 -20.33 5.76
CA GLU A 202 -15.13 -21.57 6.52
C GLU A 202 -15.94 -22.76 5.99
N GLU A 203 -17.19 -22.53 5.61
CA GLU A 203 -18.15 -23.59 5.23
C GLU A 203 -18.17 -23.91 3.72
N GLN A 204 -17.25 -23.36 2.92
CA GLN A 204 -17.27 -23.58 1.47
C GLN A 204 -16.63 -24.93 1.08
N ASP A 205 -17.41 -25.81 0.47
CA ASP A 205 -16.88 -27.05 -0.12
C ASP A 205 -16.21 -26.76 -1.48
N PHE A 206 -14.97 -27.22 -1.66
CA PHE A 206 -14.20 -27.04 -2.89
C PHE A 206 -14.34 -28.25 -3.81
N ILE A 207 -15.36 -28.24 -4.67
CA ILE A 207 -15.72 -29.34 -5.57
C ILE A 207 -15.47 -29.00 -7.06
N PRO A 208 -15.38 -30.00 -7.96
CA PRO A 208 -15.31 -29.76 -9.40
C PRO A 208 -16.45 -28.89 -9.93
N GLY A 209 -16.12 -27.93 -10.80
CA GLY A 209 -17.08 -26.99 -11.37
C GLY A 209 -17.46 -25.80 -10.48
N LEU A 210 -16.84 -25.68 -9.29
CA LEU A 210 -17.03 -24.52 -8.42
C LEU A 210 -16.48 -23.23 -9.05
N PHE A 211 -15.27 -23.30 -9.60
CA PHE A 211 -14.58 -22.16 -10.20
C PHE A 211 -14.75 -22.13 -11.74
N PRO A 212 -14.89 -20.95 -12.36
CA PRO A 212 -14.96 -20.81 -13.81
C PRO A 212 -13.61 -21.16 -14.47
N GLN A 213 -13.65 -21.77 -15.65
CA GLN A 213 -12.44 -22.24 -16.35
C GLN A 213 -11.55 -21.10 -16.87
N SER A 214 -12.07 -19.88 -16.90
CA SER A 214 -11.37 -18.66 -17.29
C SER A 214 -10.51 -18.06 -16.17
N LEU A 215 -10.59 -18.60 -14.96
CA LEU A 215 -9.93 -18.02 -13.80
C LEU A 215 -8.40 -18.14 -13.91
N GLU A 216 -7.71 -17.01 -13.71
CA GLU A 216 -6.25 -16.91 -13.82
C GLU A 216 -5.59 -16.70 -12.45
N SER A 217 -6.28 -16.07 -11.49
CA SER A 217 -5.77 -15.82 -10.15
C SER A 217 -6.80 -16.11 -9.08
N LEU A 218 -6.43 -16.92 -8.09
CA LEU A 218 -7.30 -17.36 -7.01
C LEU A 218 -6.63 -17.16 -5.66
N TYR A 219 -7.35 -16.52 -4.75
CA TYR A 219 -6.97 -16.34 -3.35
C TYR A 219 -7.99 -17.11 -2.49
N LEU A 220 -7.53 -18.13 -1.79
CA LEU A 220 -8.34 -18.96 -0.91
C LEU A 220 -7.91 -18.74 0.53
N SER A 221 -8.89 -18.56 1.41
CA SER A 221 -8.68 -18.77 2.85
C SER A 221 -9.27 -20.13 3.20
N LEU A 222 -8.40 -21.09 3.51
CA LEU A 222 -8.82 -22.42 3.94
C LEU A 222 -8.98 -22.43 5.45
N TYR A 223 -10.05 -23.07 5.92
CA TYR A 223 -10.36 -23.19 7.35
C TYR A 223 -10.49 -24.66 7.77
N ARG A 224 -11.39 -25.43 7.14
CA ARG A 224 -11.57 -26.86 7.45
C ARG A 224 -11.68 -27.75 6.21
N ASN A 225 -12.07 -27.18 5.07
CA ASN A 225 -12.46 -27.97 3.90
C ASN A 225 -11.30 -28.26 2.96
N THR A 226 -11.17 -29.53 2.57
CA THR A 226 -10.13 -30.03 1.66
C THR A 226 -10.39 -29.63 0.22
N LEU A 227 -9.32 -29.34 -0.53
CA LEU A 227 -9.41 -29.20 -1.98
C LEU A 227 -9.66 -30.58 -2.60
N ALA A 228 -10.87 -30.80 -3.14
CA ALA A 228 -11.15 -32.05 -3.85
C ALA A 228 -10.34 -32.14 -5.15
N GLU A 229 -10.12 -33.37 -5.62
CA GLU A 229 -9.48 -33.61 -6.91
C GLU A 229 -10.21 -32.84 -8.02
N HIS A 230 -9.45 -32.17 -8.89
CA HIS A 230 -9.97 -31.37 -10.00
C HIS A 230 -10.91 -30.20 -9.63
N CYS A 231 -10.91 -29.72 -8.39
CA CYS A 231 -11.70 -28.55 -8.01
C CYS A 231 -11.18 -27.24 -8.64
N LEU A 232 -9.86 -27.12 -8.82
CA LEU A 232 -9.20 -25.93 -9.36
C LEU A 232 -9.23 -25.91 -10.90
N PRO A 233 -9.39 -24.74 -11.54
CA PRO A 233 -9.46 -24.62 -12.99
C PRO A 233 -8.08 -24.77 -13.65
N HIS A 234 -8.05 -25.36 -14.85
CA HIS A 234 -6.81 -25.74 -15.54
C HIS A 234 -6.00 -24.57 -16.14
N ASN A 235 -6.56 -23.36 -16.19
CA ASN A 235 -5.88 -22.15 -16.69
C ASN A 235 -5.33 -21.27 -15.56
N LEU A 236 -5.40 -21.74 -14.32
CA LEU A 236 -5.00 -20.96 -13.16
C LEU A 236 -3.48 -20.74 -13.17
N LYS A 237 -3.07 -19.47 -13.08
CA LYS A 237 -1.66 -19.06 -13.10
C LYS A 237 -1.14 -18.70 -11.71
N LEU A 238 -1.98 -18.08 -10.89
CA LEU A 238 -1.67 -17.71 -9.53
C LEU A 238 -2.64 -18.37 -8.57
N LEU A 239 -2.09 -19.11 -7.62
CA LEU A 239 -2.83 -19.66 -6.50
C LEU A 239 -2.20 -19.15 -5.21
N ASN A 240 -3.01 -18.48 -4.39
CA ASN A 240 -2.67 -18.10 -3.04
C ASN A 240 -3.61 -18.83 -2.08
N ILE A 241 -3.03 -19.55 -1.14
CA ILE A 241 -3.75 -20.28 -0.10
C ILE A 241 -3.29 -19.74 1.25
N GLY A 242 -4.17 -18.99 1.91
CA GLY A 242 -4.02 -18.49 3.28
C GLY A 242 -4.77 -19.36 4.29
N THR A 243 -4.43 -19.22 5.57
CA THR A 243 -5.26 -19.73 6.68
C THR A 243 -5.40 -18.68 7.78
N PHE A 244 -6.56 -18.67 8.46
CA PHE A 244 -6.79 -17.82 9.63
C PHE A 244 -6.79 -18.60 10.94
N HIS A 245 -6.94 -19.92 10.87
CA HIS A 245 -6.97 -20.81 12.01
C HIS A 245 -6.31 -22.12 11.62
N LYS A 246 -5.20 -22.46 12.29
CA LYS A 246 -4.45 -23.69 12.11
C LYS A 246 -5.35 -24.91 12.32
N PRO A 247 -5.76 -25.63 11.27
CA PRO A 247 -6.39 -26.93 11.43
C PRO A 247 -5.21 -27.90 11.59
N ASP A 248 -5.05 -28.50 12.76
CA ASP A 248 -3.87 -29.31 13.06
C ASP A 248 -3.67 -30.51 12.11
N ASP A 249 -4.71 -30.90 11.35
CA ASP A 249 -4.73 -32.09 10.48
C ASP A 249 -5.00 -31.80 8.99
N TYR A 250 -4.93 -30.54 8.54
CA TYR A 250 -5.14 -30.26 7.12
C TYR A 250 -3.91 -30.63 6.29
N ILE A 251 -4.11 -31.19 5.09
CA ILE A 251 -3.04 -31.51 4.15
C ILE A 251 -3.42 -30.99 2.75
N ILE A 252 -2.52 -30.23 2.14
CA ILE A 252 -2.59 -29.84 0.73
C ILE A 252 -1.88 -30.91 -0.11
N ASP A 253 -2.64 -31.60 -0.95
CA ASP A 253 -2.08 -32.48 -1.97
C ASP A 253 -1.63 -31.67 -3.19
N VAL A 254 -0.32 -31.62 -3.44
CA VAL A 254 0.25 -30.94 -4.62
C VAL A 254 -0.27 -31.54 -5.94
N GLY A 255 -0.65 -32.82 -5.95
CA GLY A 255 -1.23 -33.50 -7.09
C GLY A 255 -2.56 -32.90 -7.57
N HIS A 256 -3.29 -32.20 -6.69
CA HIS A 256 -4.54 -31.51 -7.03
C HIS A 256 -4.33 -30.10 -7.61
N LEU A 257 -3.11 -29.58 -7.59
CA LEU A 257 -2.81 -28.24 -8.09
C LEU A 257 -2.69 -28.23 -9.63
N PRO A 258 -3.20 -27.19 -10.32
CA PRO A 258 -3.15 -27.13 -11.78
C PRO A 258 -1.74 -26.89 -12.30
N ARG A 259 -1.30 -27.66 -13.30
CA ARG A 259 0.05 -27.58 -13.88
C ARG A 259 0.35 -26.26 -14.63
N SER A 260 -0.67 -25.44 -14.87
CA SER A 260 -0.54 -24.12 -15.48
C SER A 260 0.01 -23.05 -14.53
N LEU A 261 0.16 -23.37 -13.23
CA LEU A 261 0.61 -22.39 -12.23
C LEU A 261 1.98 -21.81 -12.60
N GLU A 262 2.03 -20.48 -12.56
CA GLU A 262 3.24 -19.66 -12.64
C GLU A 262 3.69 -19.23 -11.24
N THR A 263 2.75 -19.12 -10.30
CA THR A 263 2.97 -18.64 -8.93
C THR A 263 2.11 -19.42 -7.92
N LEU A 264 2.76 -19.97 -6.90
CA LEU A 264 2.13 -20.65 -5.77
C LEU A 264 2.53 -19.95 -4.47
N HIS A 265 1.56 -19.40 -3.76
CA HIS A 265 1.78 -18.82 -2.44
C HIS A 265 1.00 -19.63 -1.41
N LEU A 266 1.72 -20.18 -0.43
CA LEU A 266 1.12 -20.82 0.73
C LEU A 266 1.43 -20.01 1.98
N ASP A 267 0.46 -19.93 2.89
CA ASP A 267 0.69 -19.38 4.22
C ASP A 267 1.73 -20.18 5.00
N TYR A 268 2.29 -19.53 6.02
CA TYR A 268 3.35 -20.09 6.87
C TYR A 268 2.95 -21.39 7.56
N ASP A 269 1.66 -21.53 7.89
CA ASP A 269 1.12 -22.71 8.58
C ASP A 269 1.08 -23.97 7.69
N PHE A 270 1.23 -23.85 6.36
CA PHE A 270 1.17 -24.99 5.44
C PHE A 270 2.52 -25.68 5.21
N ALA A 271 3.60 -25.15 5.78
CA ALA A 271 4.97 -25.65 5.62
C ALA A 271 5.10 -27.16 5.86
N GLY A 272 4.45 -27.68 6.90
CA GLY A 272 4.43 -29.12 7.25
C GLY A 272 3.17 -29.86 6.81
N GLN A 273 2.27 -29.21 6.06
CA GLN A 273 0.94 -29.70 5.72
C GLN A 273 0.80 -29.91 4.21
N THR A 274 1.85 -30.42 3.56
CA THR A 274 1.85 -30.70 2.12
C THR A 274 2.29 -32.12 1.84
N GLU A 275 1.61 -32.77 0.89
CA GLU A 275 1.94 -34.12 0.44
C GLU A 275 2.13 -34.18 -1.08
N ASN A 276 2.64 -35.32 -1.56
CA ASN A 276 2.94 -35.56 -2.97
C ASN A 276 3.88 -34.51 -3.60
N LEU A 277 4.81 -33.98 -2.80
CA LEU A 277 5.77 -32.95 -3.23
C LEU A 277 6.51 -33.29 -4.53
N SER A 278 6.82 -34.56 -4.77
CA SER A 278 7.45 -35.04 -6.01
C SER A 278 6.73 -34.60 -7.30
N MET A 279 5.44 -34.29 -7.21
CA MET A 279 4.62 -33.77 -8.31
C MET A 279 5.04 -32.36 -8.77
N LEU A 280 5.67 -31.56 -7.89
CA LEU A 280 6.18 -30.21 -8.22
C LEU A 280 7.12 -30.24 -9.43
N SER A 281 7.91 -31.32 -9.59
CA SER A 281 8.82 -31.51 -10.73
C SER A 281 8.14 -31.45 -12.11
N GLN A 282 6.81 -31.63 -12.18
CA GLN A 282 6.04 -31.62 -13.41
C GLN A 282 5.55 -30.22 -13.83
N PHE A 283 5.73 -29.20 -12.98
CA PHE A 283 5.23 -27.86 -13.23
C PHE A 283 6.24 -27.06 -14.05
N GLN A 284 6.06 -27.01 -15.37
CA GLN A 284 7.00 -26.36 -16.29
C GLN A 284 6.92 -24.82 -16.28
N SER A 285 5.77 -24.27 -15.89
CA SER A 285 5.52 -22.83 -15.87
C SER A 285 5.77 -22.20 -14.50
N LEU A 286 5.98 -23.01 -13.45
CA LEU A 286 6.07 -22.51 -12.08
C LEU A 286 7.40 -21.81 -11.85
N THR A 287 7.35 -20.50 -11.62
CA THR A 287 8.54 -19.65 -11.45
C THR A 287 8.73 -19.16 -10.02
N THR A 288 7.63 -19.01 -9.29
CA THR A 288 7.59 -18.42 -7.95
C THR A 288 6.88 -19.33 -6.97
N ILE A 289 7.55 -19.65 -5.87
CA ILE A 289 6.97 -20.35 -4.72
C ILE A 289 7.21 -19.51 -3.47
N ASP A 290 6.13 -19.18 -2.79
CA ASP A 290 6.13 -18.52 -1.49
C ASP A 290 5.53 -19.45 -0.44
N GLY A 291 6.12 -19.49 0.74
CA GLY A 291 5.75 -20.40 1.83
C GLY A 291 6.33 -21.81 1.72
N CYS A 292 7.46 -21.97 1.02
CA CYS A 292 8.12 -23.26 0.83
C CYS A 292 8.81 -23.77 2.11
N SER A 293 8.88 -25.08 2.30
CA SER A 293 9.74 -25.74 3.30
C SER A 293 11.04 -26.24 2.66
N LEU A 294 12.09 -26.48 3.46
CA LEU A 294 13.36 -27.02 2.94
C LEU A 294 13.19 -28.43 2.33
N GLU A 295 12.23 -29.23 2.80
CA GLU A 295 11.93 -30.57 2.27
C GLU A 295 11.47 -30.58 0.80
N TRP A 296 11.00 -29.44 0.30
CA TRP A 296 10.51 -29.33 -1.08
C TRP A 296 11.63 -29.18 -2.10
N ILE A 297 12.83 -28.80 -1.63
CA ILE A 297 13.95 -28.37 -2.45
C ILE A 297 14.31 -29.40 -3.52
N ASP A 298 14.34 -30.68 -3.16
CA ASP A 298 14.64 -31.79 -4.08
C ASP A 298 13.53 -32.03 -5.12
N SER A 299 12.33 -31.53 -4.88
CA SER A 299 11.16 -31.68 -5.75
C SER A 299 10.87 -30.44 -6.60
N LEU A 300 11.59 -29.33 -6.40
CA LEU A 300 11.35 -28.10 -7.15
C LEU A 300 11.59 -28.29 -8.66
N PRO A 301 10.69 -27.79 -9.53
CA PRO A 301 10.91 -27.83 -10.95
C PRO A 301 12.03 -26.84 -11.34
N PRO A 302 12.77 -27.11 -12.43
CA PRO A 302 13.90 -26.29 -12.86
C PRO A 302 13.48 -24.87 -13.33
N SER A 303 12.18 -24.64 -13.53
CA SER A 303 11.62 -23.33 -13.86
C SER A 303 11.55 -22.37 -12.66
N VAL A 304 11.67 -22.85 -11.42
CA VAL A 304 11.61 -22.00 -10.22
C VAL A 304 12.86 -21.15 -10.13
N THR A 305 12.66 -19.83 -10.07
CA THR A 305 13.72 -18.83 -9.92
C THR A 305 13.52 -17.97 -8.67
N ASN A 306 12.32 -17.95 -8.11
CA ASN A 306 11.95 -17.11 -6.98
C ASN A 306 11.41 -18.01 -5.86
N LEU A 307 12.08 -17.99 -4.71
CA LEU A 307 11.78 -18.87 -3.59
C LEU A 307 11.73 -18.07 -2.28
N THR A 308 10.62 -18.19 -1.57
CA THR A 308 10.47 -17.70 -0.19
C THR A 308 10.17 -18.86 0.73
N PHE A 309 10.94 -18.97 1.81
CA PHE A 309 10.69 -19.96 2.86
C PHE A 309 9.61 -19.49 3.84
N SER A 310 8.73 -20.38 4.28
CA SER A 310 7.72 -20.08 5.29
C SER A 310 8.34 -20.02 6.69
N CYS A 311 8.59 -21.17 7.31
CA CYS A 311 9.18 -21.25 8.64
C CYS A 311 9.68 -22.68 8.85
N MET A 312 10.86 -22.82 9.44
CA MET A 312 11.41 -24.14 9.75
C MET A 312 12.30 -24.06 10.99
N ILE A 313 12.26 -25.12 11.78
CA ILE A 313 13.26 -25.43 12.80
C ILE A 313 14.15 -26.52 12.18
N LEU A 314 15.43 -26.25 12.01
CA LEU A 314 16.39 -27.23 11.51
C LEU A 314 16.99 -28.00 12.69
N ASP A 315 17.02 -29.34 12.62
CA ASP A 315 17.53 -30.19 13.69
C ASP A 315 19.03 -29.97 14.00
N ASP A 316 19.85 -29.75 12.97
CA ASP A 316 21.29 -29.43 13.10
C ASP A 316 21.58 -27.93 12.93
N GLY A 317 20.56 -27.15 12.57
CA GLY A 317 20.64 -25.72 12.36
C GLY A 317 21.40 -25.30 11.10
N TYR A 318 21.88 -26.18 10.20
CA TYR A 318 22.70 -25.76 9.05
C TYR A 318 22.02 -26.03 7.70
N ILE A 319 22.13 -25.05 6.80
CA ILE A 319 21.87 -25.26 5.38
C ILE A 319 23.22 -25.54 4.72
N GLU A 320 23.36 -26.73 4.12
CA GLU A 320 24.60 -27.14 3.47
C GLU A 320 24.74 -26.56 2.04
N PRO A 321 25.97 -26.36 1.55
CA PRO A 321 26.22 -26.01 0.15
C PRO A 321 25.58 -26.99 -0.83
N GLY A 322 24.88 -26.46 -1.83
CA GLY A 322 24.23 -27.24 -2.88
C GLY A 322 22.83 -27.74 -2.55
N VAL A 323 22.32 -27.51 -1.33
CA VAL A 323 20.90 -27.76 -0.99
C VAL A 323 20.02 -26.86 -1.86
N ILE A 324 20.17 -25.54 -1.75
CA ILE A 324 19.35 -24.61 -2.54
C ILE A 324 19.77 -24.71 -4.03
N PRO A 325 18.84 -24.90 -4.99
CA PRO A 325 19.19 -25.10 -6.39
C PRO A 325 19.79 -23.85 -7.04
N SER A 326 20.70 -24.05 -7.99
CA SER A 326 21.32 -22.94 -8.75
C SER A 326 20.38 -22.28 -9.76
N THR A 327 19.12 -22.70 -9.86
CA THR A 327 18.09 -22.02 -10.65
C THR A 327 17.55 -20.79 -9.92
N ILE A 328 17.72 -20.73 -8.59
CA ILE A 328 17.19 -19.64 -7.76
C ILE A 328 18.00 -18.36 -8.00
N THR A 329 17.28 -17.27 -8.30
CA THR A 329 17.81 -15.91 -8.51
C THR A 329 17.29 -14.90 -7.50
N SER A 330 16.12 -15.16 -6.91
CA SER A 330 15.56 -14.39 -5.79
C SER A 330 15.27 -15.34 -4.65
N LEU A 331 15.93 -15.13 -3.52
CA LEU A 331 15.83 -16.00 -2.35
C LEU A 331 15.46 -15.16 -1.12
N ASP A 332 14.38 -15.55 -0.46
CA ASP A 332 13.91 -14.97 0.79
C ASP A 332 13.80 -16.06 1.86
N PHE A 333 14.51 -15.87 2.98
CA PHE A 333 14.46 -16.81 4.10
C PHE A 333 13.20 -16.64 4.98
N GLY A 334 12.38 -15.62 4.74
CA GLY A 334 11.02 -15.48 5.28
C GLY A 334 10.94 -15.59 6.80
N GLY A 335 10.19 -16.55 7.32
CA GLY A 335 10.02 -16.76 8.77
C GLY A 335 11.08 -17.66 9.41
N MET A 336 12.14 -18.05 8.69
CA MET A 336 13.22 -18.85 9.28
C MET A 336 14.02 -17.99 10.26
N THR A 337 14.17 -18.46 11.51
CA THR A 337 14.80 -17.68 12.59
C THR A 337 15.97 -18.38 13.27
N ASP A 338 16.05 -19.71 13.22
CA ASP A 338 17.12 -20.51 13.84
C ASP A 338 17.78 -21.41 12.78
N PHE A 339 18.63 -20.80 11.95
CA PHE A 339 19.39 -21.48 10.90
C PHE A 339 20.73 -20.81 10.67
N LYS A 340 21.72 -21.58 10.26
CA LYS A 340 23.10 -21.17 9.99
C LYS A 340 23.44 -21.47 8.55
N LEU A 341 24.23 -20.58 7.96
CA LEU A 341 24.69 -20.70 6.59
C LEU A 341 26.20 -20.96 6.58
N LYS A 342 26.64 -21.97 5.82
CA LYS A 342 28.04 -22.11 5.44
C LYS A 342 28.35 -21.28 4.18
N PRO A 343 29.61 -20.88 3.94
CA PRO A 343 30.01 -20.35 2.64
C PRO A 343 29.60 -21.31 1.51
N GLY A 344 28.88 -20.80 0.50
CA GLY A 344 28.34 -21.59 -0.61
C GLY A 344 26.93 -22.20 -0.40
N SER A 345 26.30 -21.99 0.76
CA SER A 345 24.91 -22.44 1.02
C SER A 345 23.89 -21.69 0.16
N ILE A 346 24.16 -20.40 -0.05
CA ILE A 346 23.38 -19.58 -0.98
C ILE A 346 24.02 -19.72 -2.37
N PRO A 347 23.26 -20.09 -3.41
CA PRO A 347 23.81 -20.29 -4.75
C PRO A 347 24.34 -18.99 -5.37
N SER A 348 25.38 -19.09 -6.19
CA SER A 348 25.97 -17.93 -6.87
C SER A 348 25.04 -17.27 -7.90
N SER A 349 23.94 -17.94 -8.28
CA SER A 349 22.88 -17.43 -9.15
C SER A 349 21.98 -16.39 -8.46
N VAL A 350 22.00 -16.30 -7.14
CA VAL A 350 21.14 -15.37 -6.37
C VAL A 350 21.58 -13.92 -6.58
N ILE A 351 20.61 -13.11 -7.03
CA ILE A 351 20.73 -11.67 -7.30
C ILE A 351 20.03 -10.86 -6.22
N SER A 352 18.89 -11.35 -5.72
CA SER A 352 18.12 -10.74 -4.64
C SER A 352 18.08 -11.69 -3.44
N LEU A 353 18.52 -11.22 -2.29
CA LEU A 353 18.62 -11.99 -1.07
C LEU A 353 17.96 -11.24 0.09
N THR A 354 17.00 -11.88 0.75
CA THR A 354 16.44 -11.45 2.02
C THR A 354 16.84 -12.44 3.11
N LEU A 355 17.50 -11.96 4.15
CA LEU A 355 17.88 -12.69 5.36
C LEU A 355 17.23 -12.00 6.58
N PRO A 356 15.92 -12.19 6.78
CA PRO A 356 15.23 -11.68 7.95
C PRO A 356 15.73 -12.40 9.20
N ASP A 357 15.88 -11.65 10.28
CA ASP A 357 16.20 -12.11 11.64
C ASP A 357 17.30 -13.17 11.75
N TYR A 358 18.36 -13.07 10.93
CA TYR A 358 19.52 -13.98 11.01
C TYR A 358 20.36 -13.69 12.25
N GLN A 359 20.20 -14.51 13.30
CA GLN A 359 20.79 -14.29 14.63
C GLN A 359 22.20 -14.87 14.79
N HIS A 360 22.82 -15.34 13.71
CA HIS A 360 24.16 -15.94 13.79
C HIS A 360 25.21 -15.04 13.15
N ARG A 361 26.46 -15.23 13.59
CA ARG A 361 27.60 -14.50 13.04
C ARG A 361 27.71 -14.73 11.53
N MET A 362 27.79 -13.64 10.78
CA MET A 362 28.04 -13.70 9.34
C MET A 362 29.54 -13.68 9.03
N GLU A 363 29.99 -14.72 8.33
CA GLU A 363 31.35 -14.82 7.81
C GLU A 363 31.41 -14.37 6.34
N ALA A 364 32.61 -13.98 5.90
CA ALA A 364 32.85 -13.64 4.50
C ALA A 364 32.59 -14.86 3.60
N GLY A 365 31.87 -14.64 2.49
CA GLY A 365 31.53 -15.70 1.53
C GLY A 365 30.20 -16.42 1.79
N ILE A 366 29.49 -16.12 2.88
CA ILE A 366 28.09 -16.56 3.06
C ILE A 366 27.19 -15.90 2.01
N ILE A 367 27.29 -14.57 1.88
CA ILE A 367 26.57 -13.81 0.85
C ILE A 367 27.35 -13.93 -0.46
N PRO A 368 26.76 -14.49 -1.54
CA PRO A 368 27.48 -14.68 -2.80
C PRO A 368 27.79 -13.36 -3.50
N ILE A 369 28.88 -13.32 -4.27
CA ILE A 369 29.29 -12.15 -5.06
C ILE A 369 28.30 -11.81 -6.20
N GLY A 370 27.33 -12.67 -6.50
CA GLY A 370 26.25 -12.38 -7.45
C GLY A 370 25.20 -11.40 -6.91
N VAL A 371 25.10 -11.25 -5.59
CA VAL A 371 24.01 -10.50 -4.94
C VAL A 371 24.12 -9.01 -5.24
N LYS A 372 22.98 -8.43 -5.64
CA LYS A 372 22.79 -7.02 -5.98
C LYS A 372 21.82 -6.32 -5.02
N LEU A 373 20.78 -7.03 -4.59
CA LEU A 373 19.78 -6.55 -3.65
C LEU A 373 19.92 -7.38 -2.38
N LEU A 374 20.23 -6.73 -1.26
CA LEU A 374 20.38 -7.38 0.03
C LEU A 374 19.46 -6.70 1.04
N ASP A 375 18.57 -7.48 1.64
CA ASP A 375 17.76 -7.11 2.79
C ASP A 375 18.14 -8.02 3.95
N ILE A 376 18.58 -7.45 5.07
CA ILE A 376 19.08 -8.25 6.18
C ILE A 376 18.76 -7.61 7.52
N THR A 377 18.42 -8.45 8.50
CA THR A 377 18.35 -8.04 9.90
C THR A 377 19.52 -8.66 10.66
N VAL A 378 20.24 -7.87 11.44
CA VAL A 378 21.44 -8.30 12.17
C VAL A 378 21.49 -7.75 13.57
N GLU A 379 22.12 -8.50 14.46
CA GLU A 379 22.59 -7.98 15.75
C GLU A 379 23.89 -7.19 15.55
N LEU A 380 23.98 -5.99 16.12
CA LEU A 380 25.11 -5.08 15.89
C LEU A 380 26.47 -5.68 16.28
N ASP A 381 26.52 -6.41 17.41
CA ASP A 381 27.78 -6.86 17.99
C ASP A 381 28.45 -7.94 17.14
N ASP A 382 27.65 -8.82 16.53
CA ASP A 382 28.11 -9.92 15.67
C ASP A 382 28.25 -9.56 14.19
N PHE A 383 27.81 -8.37 13.78
CA PHE A 383 27.84 -7.95 12.38
C PHE A 383 29.15 -7.26 11.97
N SER A 384 29.78 -7.70 10.87
CA SER A 384 30.90 -7.01 10.21
C SER A 384 30.53 -6.60 8.79
N VAL A 385 30.83 -5.36 8.39
CA VAL A 385 30.53 -4.86 7.03
C VAL A 385 31.27 -5.66 5.95
N GLU A 386 32.40 -6.29 6.28
CA GLU A 386 33.20 -7.12 5.37
C GLU A 386 32.49 -8.38 4.87
N CYS A 387 31.41 -8.82 5.54
CA CYS A 387 30.61 -9.95 5.05
C CYS A 387 29.76 -9.58 3.83
N ILE A 388 29.52 -8.28 3.59
CA ILE A 388 28.74 -7.80 2.45
C ILE A 388 29.66 -7.72 1.22
N PRO A 389 29.32 -8.40 0.11
CA PRO A 389 30.10 -8.31 -1.11
C PRO A 389 30.03 -6.91 -1.72
N ASN A 390 31.14 -6.48 -2.32
CA ASN A 390 31.23 -5.21 -3.06
C ASN A 390 30.38 -5.14 -4.33
N THR A 391 29.55 -6.14 -4.62
CA THR A 391 28.61 -6.17 -5.74
C THR A 391 27.23 -5.64 -5.40
N VAL A 392 26.90 -5.54 -4.10
CA VAL A 392 25.59 -5.08 -3.60
C VAL A 392 25.37 -3.62 -4.01
N GLU A 393 24.23 -3.35 -4.64
CA GLU A 393 23.84 -2.03 -5.14
C GLU A 393 22.71 -1.41 -4.31
N SER A 394 21.86 -2.24 -3.72
CA SER A 394 20.80 -1.85 -2.79
C SER A 394 20.93 -2.65 -1.51
N LEU A 395 21.16 -1.96 -0.39
CA LEU A 395 21.27 -2.54 0.94
C LEU A 395 20.14 -2.02 1.83
N LYS A 396 19.31 -2.92 2.34
CA LYS A 396 18.44 -2.69 3.48
C LYS A 396 19.01 -3.47 4.66
N ILE A 397 19.30 -2.76 5.75
CA ILE A 397 19.84 -3.35 6.97
C ILE A 397 19.00 -2.90 8.16
N SER A 398 18.47 -3.85 8.90
CA SER A 398 17.77 -3.64 10.16
C SER A 398 18.68 -4.07 11.29
N ILE A 399 18.87 -3.21 12.29
CA ILE A 399 19.84 -3.41 13.37
C ILE A 399 19.08 -3.40 14.69
N TYR A 400 19.31 -4.43 15.50
CA TYR A 400 18.86 -4.48 16.89
C TYR A 400 20.06 -4.73 17.83
N PHE A 401 19.87 -4.46 19.12
CA PHE A 401 20.88 -4.74 20.15
C PHE A 401 20.60 -6.06 20.85
N GLY A 402 21.68 -6.80 21.11
CA GLY A 402 21.67 -7.85 22.12
C GLY A 402 21.50 -7.29 23.52
N SER A 403 21.29 -8.19 24.47
CA SER A 403 21.08 -7.87 25.89
C SER A 403 22.30 -7.29 26.61
N ASP A 404 23.46 -7.20 25.95
CA ASP A 404 24.72 -6.81 26.59
C ASP A 404 25.06 -5.33 26.35
N ASN A 405 25.42 -4.61 27.42
CA ASN A 405 25.70 -3.17 27.43
C ASN A 405 27.12 -2.85 26.87
N SER A 406 27.53 -3.57 25.83
CA SER A 406 28.85 -3.43 25.23
C SER A 406 29.00 -2.07 24.51
N LYS A 407 30.25 -1.60 24.36
CA LYS A 407 30.53 -0.25 23.83
C LYS A 407 29.93 -0.08 22.42
N PRO A 408 29.48 1.13 22.05
CA PRO A 408 28.99 1.45 20.70
C PRO A 408 29.92 1.01 19.56
N LYS A 409 29.61 -0.09 18.86
CA LYS A 409 30.26 -0.43 17.59
C LYS A 409 29.76 0.52 16.50
N LEU A 410 30.68 1.19 15.81
CA LEU A 410 30.37 2.05 14.67
C LEU A 410 30.48 1.25 13.35
N LEU A 411 29.46 1.34 12.51
CA LEU A 411 29.42 0.75 11.17
C LEU A 411 30.03 1.70 10.15
N ASP A 412 30.96 1.17 9.37
CA ASP A 412 31.67 1.90 8.33
C ASP A 412 31.38 1.28 6.96
N PHE A 413 30.50 1.92 6.19
CA PHE A 413 30.10 1.46 4.87
C PHE A 413 30.97 2.03 3.73
N TYR A 414 32.03 2.78 4.05
CA TYR A 414 32.88 3.41 3.03
C TYR A 414 33.55 2.38 2.10
N VAL A 415 33.81 1.18 2.62
CA VAL A 415 34.42 0.06 1.90
C VAL A 415 33.49 -0.60 0.87
N LEU A 416 32.21 -0.22 0.81
CA LEU A 416 31.20 -0.79 -0.10
C LEU A 416 30.80 0.21 -1.22
N PRO A 417 31.68 0.51 -2.20
CA PRO A 417 31.46 1.59 -3.16
C PRO A 417 30.32 1.35 -4.16
N SER A 418 29.83 0.12 -4.31
CA SER A 418 28.76 -0.20 -5.26
C SER A 418 27.36 0.15 -4.74
N ILE A 419 27.21 0.39 -3.43
CA ILE A 419 25.91 0.71 -2.84
C ILE A 419 25.44 2.09 -3.32
N LYS A 420 24.31 2.10 -4.04
CA LYS A 420 23.61 3.29 -4.52
C LYS A 420 22.38 3.60 -3.67
N ILE A 421 21.76 2.58 -3.07
CA ILE A 421 20.58 2.70 -2.23
C ILE A 421 20.88 2.07 -0.88
N LEU A 422 20.74 2.84 0.19
CA LEU A 422 20.94 2.37 1.56
C LEU A 422 19.70 2.70 2.41
N LEU A 423 19.14 1.68 3.03
CA LEU A 423 18.09 1.78 4.05
C LEU A 423 18.64 1.20 5.36
N VAL A 424 18.70 2.01 6.41
CA VAL A 424 19.06 1.55 7.76
C VAL A 424 17.88 1.74 8.69
N ILE A 425 17.51 0.67 9.42
CA ILE A 425 16.44 0.66 10.41
C ILE A 425 17.06 0.32 11.78
N GLY A 426 16.74 1.09 12.83
CA GLY A 426 17.27 0.90 14.19
C GLY A 426 18.13 2.06 14.70
N GLU A 427 18.72 1.93 15.89
CA GLU A 427 19.61 2.97 16.43
C GLU A 427 20.90 3.08 15.61
N ARG A 428 21.37 4.32 15.45
CA ARG A 428 22.36 4.66 14.43
C ARG A 428 23.73 4.84 15.03
N LYS A 429 24.66 4.01 14.58
CA LYS A 429 26.09 4.16 14.84
C LYS A 429 26.85 4.07 13.52
N ILE A 430 26.48 4.88 12.51
CA ILE A 430 27.19 4.88 11.21
C ILE A 430 28.29 5.95 11.26
N SER A 431 29.53 5.55 10.98
CA SER A 431 30.68 6.48 10.91
C SER A 431 30.83 7.10 9.52
N ARG A 432 30.72 6.29 8.47
CA ARG A 432 30.87 6.72 7.07
C ARG A 432 29.89 5.97 6.17
N PHE A 433 29.40 6.69 5.17
CA PHE A 433 28.51 6.17 4.14
C PHE A 433 29.28 5.71 2.90
N PRO A 434 28.66 4.87 2.04
CA PRO A 434 29.23 4.51 0.75
C PRO A 434 29.53 5.76 -0.11
N PRO A 435 30.66 5.80 -0.82
CA PRO A 435 31.06 6.98 -1.59
C PRO A 435 30.16 7.31 -2.79
N ASN A 436 29.47 6.33 -3.37
CA ASN A 436 28.59 6.50 -4.54
C ASN A 436 27.09 6.47 -4.18
N LEU A 437 26.75 6.67 -2.91
CA LEU A 437 25.37 6.58 -2.44
C LEU A 437 24.49 7.66 -3.10
N GLU A 438 23.37 7.26 -3.69
CA GLU A 438 22.42 8.16 -4.35
C GLU A 438 21.13 8.36 -3.55
N SER A 439 20.71 7.33 -2.81
CA SER A 439 19.49 7.34 -2.02
C SER A 439 19.74 6.76 -0.63
N LEU A 440 19.46 7.55 0.40
CA LEU A 440 19.58 7.18 1.79
C LEU A 440 18.23 7.27 2.46
N ARG A 441 17.78 6.17 3.07
CA ARG A 441 16.67 6.17 4.01
C ARG A 441 17.15 5.70 5.35
N LEU A 442 16.77 6.41 6.39
CA LEU A 442 17.11 6.03 7.75
C LEU A 442 15.87 6.11 8.63
N ALA A 443 15.55 5.03 9.32
CA ALA A 443 14.41 4.92 10.22
C ALA A 443 14.87 4.53 11.63
N GLY A 444 14.45 5.30 12.64
CA GLY A 444 14.84 5.10 14.05
C GLY A 444 15.45 6.35 14.66
N ASP A 445 15.55 6.38 15.98
CA ASP A 445 15.92 7.58 16.73
C ASP A 445 17.43 7.87 16.63
N GLY A 446 17.77 9.12 16.34
CA GLY A 446 19.18 9.52 16.26
C GLY A 446 19.41 10.87 15.60
N LYS A 447 20.69 11.26 15.60
CA LYS A 447 21.20 12.47 14.98
C LYS A 447 22.07 12.11 13.78
N LEU A 448 21.88 12.79 12.66
CA LEU A 448 22.68 12.65 11.45
C LEU A 448 23.41 13.96 11.19
N LEU A 449 24.75 13.93 11.17
CA LEU A 449 25.54 15.10 10.80
C LEU A 449 25.47 15.32 9.29
N TYR A 450 25.13 16.52 8.85
CA TYR A 450 25.07 16.85 7.43
C TYR A 450 26.44 16.69 6.75
N SER A 451 27.54 17.01 7.44
CA SER A 451 28.90 16.82 6.95
C SER A 451 29.27 15.37 6.64
N SER A 452 28.54 14.40 7.19
CA SER A 452 28.78 12.97 6.94
C SER A 452 28.20 12.47 5.61
N LEU A 453 27.30 13.24 4.99
CA LEU A 453 26.60 12.81 3.78
C LEU A 453 27.52 12.84 2.55
N PRO A 454 27.53 11.79 1.71
CA PRO A 454 28.36 11.74 0.52
C PRO A 454 27.86 12.73 -0.56
N PRO A 455 28.74 13.28 -1.39
CA PRO A 455 28.38 14.31 -2.37
C PRO A 455 27.46 13.81 -3.50
N THR A 456 27.41 12.49 -3.71
CA THR A 456 26.56 11.83 -4.71
C THR A 456 25.10 11.72 -4.30
N LEU A 457 24.76 12.02 -3.03
CA LEU A 457 23.43 11.80 -2.48
C LEU A 457 22.41 12.75 -3.13
N LYS A 458 21.34 12.17 -3.69
CA LYS A 458 20.24 12.88 -4.36
C LYS A 458 18.95 12.84 -3.54
N LYS A 459 18.72 11.75 -2.82
CA LYS A 459 17.49 11.51 -2.05
C LYS A 459 17.85 11.14 -0.61
N LEU A 460 17.28 11.86 0.34
CA LEU A 460 17.38 11.58 1.77
C LEU A 460 15.97 11.40 2.34
N LYS A 461 15.69 10.27 2.98
CA LYS A 461 14.46 10.04 3.73
C LYS A 461 14.79 9.79 5.19
N LEU A 462 14.20 10.56 6.08
CA LEU A 462 14.41 10.49 7.51
C LEU A 462 13.07 10.18 8.18
N ASP A 463 12.98 9.01 8.82
CA ASP A 463 11.84 8.62 9.66
C ASP A 463 12.35 8.64 11.12
N CYS A 464 11.80 9.52 11.98
CA CYS A 464 12.30 9.77 13.35
C CYS A 464 13.79 10.21 13.42
N THR A 465 14.28 10.75 12.31
CA THR A 465 15.57 11.44 12.06
C THR A 465 15.74 12.87 12.54
N TYR A 466 16.78 13.26 13.29
CA TYR A 466 17.25 14.65 13.32
C TYR A 466 18.47 14.88 12.41
N LEU A 467 18.36 15.74 11.39
CA LEU A 467 19.52 16.21 10.62
C LEU A 467 20.15 17.43 11.32
N ILE A 468 21.41 17.31 11.71
CA ILE A 468 22.19 18.39 12.31
C ILE A 468 23.07 19.01 11.25
N ASN A 469 22.86 20.30 11.00
CA ASN A 469 23.75 21.10 10.19
C ASN A 469 24.97 21.52 11.03
N ASP A 470 26.04 20.74 10.93
CA ASP A 470 27.29 20.91 11.66
C ASP A 470 28.38 21.63 10.86
N THR A 471 28.04 22.13 9.67
CA THR A 471 28.98 22.81 8.80
C THR A 471 28.93 24.29 9.08
N LEU A 472 29.99 24.81 9.69
CA LEU A 472 30.26 26.25 9.72
C LEU A 472 30.24 26.78 8.27
N ASN A 473 29.85 28.04 8.06
CA ASN A 473 29.84 28.76 6.76
C ASN A 473 31.25 28.91 6.14
N ASP A 474 32.11 27.92 6.27
CA ASP A 474 33.43 27.84 5.70
C ASP A 474 33.32 27.13 4.34
N ASN A 475 33.47 27.93 3.30
CA ASN A 475 33.27 27.54 1.90
C ASN A 475 34.18 26.39 1.42
N SER A 476 35.17 26.00 2.23
CA SER A 476 36.16 24.95 1.93
C SER A 476 35.61 23.52 1.95
N ARG A 477 34.50 23.22 2.65
CA ARG A 477 33.91 21.87 2.73
C ARG A 477 32.79 21.59 1.73
N HIS A 478 32.33 22.59 0.97
CA HIS A 478 31.20 22.45 0.04
C HIS A 478 31.47 21.50 -1.15
N HIS A 479 32.73 21.17 -1.46
CA HIS A 479 33.07 20.24 -2.54
C HIS A 479 32.76 18.77 -2.21
N HIS A 480 32.61 18.42 -0.93
CA HIS A 480 32.38 17.04 -0.47
C HIS A 480 30.92 16.79 -0.03
N GLN A 481 30.02 17.74 -0.24
CA GLN A 481 28.62 17.68 0.20
C GLN A 481 27.64 17.52 -0.96
N PRO A 482 26.42 17.01 -0.70
CA PRO A 482 25.36 16.98 -1.69
C PRO A 482 25.10 18.36 -2.29
N LYS A 483 24.98 18.45 -3.62
CA LYS A 483 24.68 19.72 -4.30
C LYS A 483 23.19 20.01 -4.41
N ARG A 484 22.38 18.97 -4.63
CA ARG A 484 20.92 19.05 -4.80
C ARG A 484 20.26 17.86 -4.12
N LEU A 485 19.62 18.10 -2.99
CA LEU A 485 19.05 17.08 -2.14
C LEU A 485 17.52 17.20 -2.09
N ILE A 486 16.84 16.08 -2.37
CA ILE A 486 15.42 15.91 -2.09
C ILE A 486 15.31 15.21 -0.74
N MET A 487 14.78 15.93 0.24
CA MET A 487 14.59 15.45 1.60
C MET A 487 13.14 15.03 1.81
N LYS A 488 12.91 13.86 2.42
CA LYS A 488 11.59 13.39 2.84
C LYS A 488 11.58 13.16 4.34
N VAL A 489 10.57 13.67 5.03
CA VAL A 489 10.44 13.59 6.48
C VAL A 489 9.00 13.30 6.90
N ASP A 490 8.82 12.81 8.11
CA ASP A 490 7.51 12.73 8.76
C ASP A 490 7.00 14.12 9.20
N SER A 491 5.70 14.22 9.53
CA SER A 491 5.09 15.47 10.04
C SER A 491 5.65 15.97 11.37
N PHE A 492 6.27 15.09 12.16
CA PHE A 492 6.80 15.43 13.47
C PHE A 492 8.20 16.04 13.41
N TYR A 493 8.91 15.85 12.30
CA TYR A 493 10.27 16.33 12.10
C TYR A 493 10.47 17.80 12.49
N PHE A 494 9.56 18.68 12.07
CA PHE A 494 9.67 20.13 12.36
C PHE A 494 9.15 20.54 13.74
N ASN A 495 8.79 19.62 14.63
CA ASN A 495 8.50 19.95 16.03
C ASN A 495 9.78 20.33 16.80
N GLU A 496 10.89 19.66 16.50
CA GLU A 496 12.19 19.90 17.14
C GLU A 496 13.21 20.52 16.18
N ASN A 497 13.06 20.31 14.86
CA ASN A 497 13.95 20.91 13.86
C ASN A 497 13.39 22.23 13.30
N ARG A 498 14.31 23.08 12.85
CA ARG A 498 14.00 24.36 12.19
C ARG A 498 14.24 24.27 10.69
N LEU A 499 13.31 24.80 9.91
CA LEU A 499 13.40 25.00 8.46
C LEU A 499 14.58 25.91 8.10
N GLU A 500 14.85 26.93 8.91
CA GLU A 500 15.92 27.92 8.71
C GLU A 500 17.31 27.29 8.87
N ASP A 501 17.43 26.22 9.64
CA ASP A 501 18.70 25.53 9.92
C ASP A 501 19.08 24.52 8.83
N LEU A 502 18.17 24.27 7.87
CA LEU A 502 18.41 23.28 6.81
C LEU A 502 19.46 23.76 5.80
N PRO A 503 20.43 22.91 5.42
CA PRO A 503 21.44 23.23 4.42
C PRO A 503 20.87 23.72 3.09
N PHE A 504 21.55 24.65 2.42
CA PHE A 504 21.13 25.22 1.13
C PHE A 504 21.00 24.19 0.01
N SER A 505 21.74 23.08 0.10
CA SER A 505 21.63 21.96 -0.84
C SER A 505 20.26 21.27 -0.81
N VAL A 506 19.48 21.43 0.26
CA VAL A 506 18.12 20.91 0.37
C VAL A 506 17.20 21.78 -0.48
N GLU A 507 16.94 21.35 -1.70
CA GLU A 507 16.09 22.08 -2.66
C GLU A 507 14.61 21.73 -2.52
N ILE A 508 14.30 20.47 -2.16
CA ILE A 508 12.94 19.97 -2.05
C ILE A 508 12.77 19.26 -0.72
N ILE A 509 11.71 19.60 0.01
CA ILE A 509 11.30 18.91 1.24
C ILE A 509 9.90 18.33 1.01
N GLN A 510 9.75 17.04 1.22
CA GLN A 510 8.45 16.36 1.21
C GLN A 510 8.12 15.92 2.63
N ILE A 511 7.07 16.50 3.20
CA ILE A 511 6.60 16.20 4.56
C ILE A 511 5.37 15.31 4.42
N ASP A 512 5.48 14.09 4.94
CA ASP A 512 4.54 13.01 4.70
C ASP A 512 4.20 12.85 3.21
N ARG A 513 2.92 12.64 2.89
CA ARG A 513 2.43 12.64 1.52
C ARG A 513 1.99 14.03 1.08
N ASN A 514 1.66 14.94 1.99
CA ASN A 514 0.73 16.02 1.68
C ASN A 514 1.40 17.36 1.41
N VAL A 515 2.56 17.64 1.99
CA VAL A 515 3.23 18.93 1.86
C VAL A 515 4.55 18.79 1.09
N GLU A 516 4.75 19.64 0.10
CA GLU A 516 5.99 19.75 -0.66
C GLU A 516 6.48 21.19 -0.62
N LEU A 517 7.72 21.40 -0.18
CA LEU A 517 8.38 22.70 -0.15
C LEU A 517 9.50 22.72 -1.18
N ARG A 518 9.62 23.80 -1.94
CA ARG A 518 10.69 24.01 -2.92
C ARG A 518 11.45 25.27 -2.57
N ARG A 519 12.77 25.18 -2.39
CA ARG A 519 13.59 26.34 -2.03
C ARG A 519 13.52 27.40 -3.13
N PHE A 520 13.20 28.63 -2.74
CA PHE A 520 13.11 29.75 -3.65
C PHE A 520 14.48 30.39 -3.80
N ASN A 521 15.07 30.36 -5.00
CA ASN A 521 16.37 30.98 -5.32
C ASN A 521 17.50 30.46 -4.41
N GLY A 522 18.32 29.51 -4.90
CA GLY A 522 19.18 28.55 -4.14
C GLY A 522 20.12 29.03 -3.02
N SER A 523 20.10 30.30 -2.64
CA SER A 523 20.80 30.90 -1.50
C SER A 523 19.86 31.50 -0.43
N SER A 524 18.53 31.39 -0.57
CA SER A 524 17.58 31.93 0.42
C SER A 524 17.07 30.85 1.38
N SER A 525 16.71 31.26 2.61
CA SER A 525 15.98 30.44 3.59
C SER A 525 14.48 30.31 3.29
N ILE A 526 14.03 30.85 2.16
CA ILE A 526 12.62 30.93 1.79
C ILE A 526 12.24 29.73 0.93
N PHE A 527 11.08 29.15 1.20
CA PHE A 527 10.51 28.05 0.43
C PHE A 527 9.17 28.44 -0.17
N ILE A 528 8.85 27.91 -1.35
CA ILE A 528 7.50 27.88 -1.88
C ILE A 528 6.87 26.57 -1.44
N GLY A 529 5.87 26.64 -0.56
CA GLY A 529 5.12 25.48 -0.11
C GLY A 529 3.94 25.16 -1.01
N TYR A 530 3.65 23.88 -1.21
CA TYR A 530 2.46 23.37 -1.86
C TYR A 530 1.87 22.25 -1.00
N ASN A 531 0.59 22.37 -0.64
CA ASN A 531 -0.14 21.32 0.05
C ASN A 531 -1.09 20.63 -0.94
N ARG A 532 -0.88 19.33 -1.17
CA ARG A 532 -1.64 18.54 -2.15
C ARG A 532 -3.09 18.31 -1.71
N GLU A 533 -3.39 18.40 -0.42
CA GLU A 533 -4.75 18.28 0.12
C GLU A 533 -5.57 19.57 0.00
N TYR A 534 -4.90 20.72 -0.17
CA TYR A 534 -5.53 22.04 -0.18
C TYR A 534 -5.14 22.78 -1.46
N PRO A 535 -5.97 22.72 -2.52
CA PRO A 535 -5.66 23.33 -3.82
C PRO A 535 -5.64 24.87 -3.81
N VAL A 536 -5.72 25.50 -2.63
CA VAL A 536 -5.69 26.96 -2.48
C VAL A 536 -4.33 27.40 -1.93
N ASN A 537 -3.54 27.93 -2.86
CA ASN A 537 -2.38 28.80 -2.69
C ASN A 537 -1.11 28.19 -2.10
N GLY A 538 -0.17 27.86 -3.00
CA GLY A 538 1.23 27.92 -2.62
C GLY A 538 1.61 29.35 -2.21
N GLY A 539 2.46 29.45 -1.20
CA GLY A 539 2.92 30.71 -0.62
C GLY A 539 4.37 30.60 -0.18
N PHE A 540 4.99 31.75 0.10
CA PHE A 540 6.32 31.78 0.68
C PHE A 540 6.24 31.36 2.14
N ILE A 541 7.05 30.37 2.50
CA ILE A 541 7.30 29.92 3.86
C ILE A 541 8.69 30.45 4.21
N GLU A 542 8.71 31.48 5.04
CA GLU A 542 9.91 32.18 5.48
C GLU A 542 10.41 31.67 6.85
N SER A 543 9.56 30.97 7.61
CA SER A 543 9.91 30.46 8.95
C SER A 543 9.32 29.09 9.29
N THR A 544 9.93 28.43 10.28
CA THR A 544 9.45 27.19 10.88
C THR A 544 8.06 27.35 11.51
N GLU A 545 7.76 28.51 12.08
CA GLU A 545 6.46 28.80 12.67
C GLU A 545 5.36 28.78 11.61
N GLN A 546 5.59 29.45 10.47
CA GLN A 546 4.67 29.41 9.32
C GLN A 546 4.50 27.99 8.78
N LEU A 547 5.56 27.19 8.75
CA LEU A 547 5.48 25.79 8.36
C LEU A 547 4.65 24.96 9.35
N ARG A 548 4.84 25.15 10.66
CA ARG A 548 4.08 24.47 11.70
C ARG A 548 2.60 24.82 11.64
N ASP A 549 2.27 26.09 11.37
CA ASP A 549 0.89 26.52 11.16
C ASP A 549 0.28 25.86 9.93
N LEU A 550 1.01 25.78 8.81
CA LEU A 550 0.57 25.05 7.61
C LEU A 550 0.29 23.57 7.92
N ILE A 551 1.15 22.92 8.71
CA ILE A 551 1.01 21.50 9.07
C ILE A 551 -0.17 21.29 10.05
N ARG A 552 -0.30 22.13 11.09
CA ARG A 552 -1.31 21.99 12.15
C ARG A 552 -2.69 22.47 11.73
N ASN A 553 -2.77 23.66 11.16
CA ASN A 553 -4.04 24.33 10.85
C ASN A 553 -4.54 24.00 9.44
N LYS A 554 -3.73 23.30 8.64
CA LYS A 554 -4.03 22.87 7.28
C LYS A 554 -4.43 24.03 6.33
N VAL A 555 -4.11 25.28 6.71
CA VAL A 555 -4.42 26.51 5.99
C VAL A 555 -3.21 27.45 6.15
N LEU A 556 -2.68 27.96 5.04
CA LEU A 556 -1.81 29.15 5.06
C LEU A 556 -2.73 30.37 5.12
N GLU A 557 -2.68 31.17 6.18
CA GLU A 557 -3.16 32.55 6.08
C GLU A 557 -2.35 33.24 4.98
N ARG A 558 -3.02 33.89 4.04
CA ARG A 558 -2.40 34.53 2.87
C ARG A 558 -1.46 35.65 3.31
N ASN A 559 -0.21 35.34 3.59
CA ASN A 559 0.89 36.32 3.52
C ASN A 559 1.46 36.34 2.09
N ILE A 560 0.57 36.48 1.09
CA ILE A 560 0.99 36.84 -0.27
C ILE A 560 1.11 38.36 -0.28
N ASP A 561 2.27 38.85 0.13
CA ASP A 561 2.63 40.25 -0.06
C ASP A 561 3.00 40.45 -1.54
N ASN A 562 2.03 40.92 -2.33
CA ASN A 562 2.20 41.20 -3.75
C ASN A 562 3.27 42.28 -4.00
N ASP A 563 3.55 43.17 -3.05
CA ASP A 563 4.61 44.18 -3.18
C ASP A 563 6.00 43.56 -2.98
N LYS A 564 6.14 42.56 -2.08
CA LYS A 564 7.35 41.72 -2.00
C LYS A 564 7.56 40.94 -3.30
N ILE A 565 6.53 40.28 -3.84
CA ILE A 565 6.62 39.54 -5.11
C ILE A 565 7.08 40.46 -6.25
N THR A 566 6.52 41.67 -6.31
CA THR A 566 6.87 42.65 -7.34
C THR A 566 8.31 43.17 -7.17
N ARG A 567 8.77 43.41 -5.94
CA ARG A 567 10.16 43.78 -5.62
C ARG A 567 11.20 42.67 -5.85
N PHE A 568 10.78 41.40 -5.83
CA PHE A 568 11.68 40.25 -6.06
C PHE A 568 11.73 39.81 -7.54
N ILE A 569 10.76 40.22 -8.36
CA ILE A 569 10.70 39.96 -9.82
C ILE A 569 11.38 41.07 -10.64
N THR A 570 11.46 42.30 -10.12
CA THR A 570 12.27 43.41 -10.65
C THR A 570 13.68 43.37 -10.10
#